data_AF-A0A353Z952-F1
#
_entry.id   AF-A0A353Z952-F1
#
_cell.length_a   1.000
_cell.length_b   1.000
_cell.length_c   1.000
_cell.angle_alpha   90.00
_cell.angle_beta   90.00
_cell.angle_gamma   90.00
#
_symmetry.space_group_name_H-M   'P 1'
#
loop_
_entity.id
_entity.type
_entity.pdbx_description
1 polymer ?
#
loop_
_entity_poly.entity_id
_entity_poly.type
_entity_poly.pdbx_seq_one_letter_code
_entity_poly.pdbx_strand_id
1 'polypeptide(L)'
;MSRDEMAEFVDIDGVRVFLGKPDASDGEWIGQREILKQLLACWLVVDRRDLPLSPRIVGMPGIGKTTLGMAAAQVRKQPLYIHQCTADTRPEDLLITPVLAESGKIV
;
A
#
# COMPACT_ATOMS: atom_id res chain seq x y z
N MET A 1 5.81 0.71 -18.42
CA MET A 1 4.50 0.09 -18.15
C MET A 1 3.53 1.22 -17.89
N SER A 2 2.52 1.36 -18.74
CA SER A 2 1.42 2.33 -18.59
C SER A 2 0.61 2.00 -17.34
N ARG A 3 -0.05 3.02 -16.78
CA ARG A 3 -0.78 3.03 -15.50
C ARG A 3 -2.05 2.14 -15.45
N ASP A 4 -2.30 1.30 -16.46
CA ASP A 4 -3.67 0.85 -16.81
C ASP A 4 -3.91 -0.65 -17.00
N GLU A 5 -2.98 -1.54 -16.63
CA GLU A 5 -3.30 -2.98 -16.52
C GLU A 5 -2.81 -3.54 -15.20
N MET A 6 -3.45 -3.12 -14.11
CA MET A 6 -3.50 -4.00 -12.95
C MET A 6 -4.60 -5.03 -13.18
N ALA A 7 -4.23 -6.30 -13.08
CA ALA A 7 -5.18 -7.39 -13.22
C ALA A 7 -6.34 -7.23 -12.21
N GLU A 8 -7.58 -7.33 -12.69
CA GLU A 8 -8.77 -7.29 -11.83
C GLU A 8 -8.85 -8.50 -10.88
N PHE A 9 -8.22 -9.60 -11.29
CA PHE A 9 -8.15 -10.82 -10.53
C PHE A 9 -6.83 -11.55 -10.77
N VAL A 10 -6.48 -12.44 -9.86
CA VAL A 10 -5.41 -13.43 -10.00
C VAL A 10 -5.99 -14.82 -9.74
N ASP A 11 -5.65 -15.80 -10.57
CA ASP A 11 -5.99 -17.21 -10.33
C ASP A 11 -4.85 -17.86 -9.54
N ILE A 12 -5.17 -18.41 -8.37
CA ILE A 12 -4.25 -19.13 -7.48
C ILE A 12 -4.81 -20.54 -7.28
N ASP A 13 -4.14 -21.55 -7.85
CA ASP A 13 -4.54 -22.96 -7.77
C ASP A 13 -6.03 -23.22 -8.11
N GLY A 14 -6.54 -22.49 -9.11
CA GLY A 14 -7.93 -22.60 -9.56
C GLY A 14 -8.94 -21.78 -8.76
N VAL A 15 -8.49 -21.00 -7.76
CA VAL A 15 -9.29 -20.02 -7.03
C VAL A 15 -9.05 -18.62 -7.60
N ARG A 16 -10.13 -17.99 -8.07
CA ARG A 16 -10.08 -16.62 -8.56
C ARG A 16 -10.17 -15.62 -7.42
N VAL A 17 -9.08 -14.88 -7.20
CA VAL A 17 -8.99 -13.81 -6.20
C VAL A 17 -9.10 -12.46 -6.88
N PHE A 18 -10.14 -11.68 -6.55
CA PHE A 18 -10.30 -10.31 -7.05
C PHE A 18 -9.37 -9.35 -6.31
N LEU A 19 -8.68 -8.50 -7.05
CA LEU A 19 -7.71 -7.56 -6.52
C LEU A 19 -8.34 -6.19 -6.26
N GLY A 20 -7.97 -5.58 -5.14
CA GLY A 20 -8.33 -4.19 -4.84
C GLY A 20 -7.72 -3.24 -5.86
N LYS A 21 -8.49 -2.21 -6.24
CA LYS A 21 -7.97 -1.10 -7.06
C LYS A 21 -7.16 -0.16 -6.16
N PRO A 22 -6.08 0.43 -6.69
CA PRO A 22 -5.33 1.41 -5.94
C PRO A 22 -6.18 2.67 -5.75
N ASP A 23 -5.95 3.39 -4.67
CA ASP A 23 -6.56 4.69 -4.46
C ASP A 23 -6.11 5.64 -5.58
N ALA A 24 -7.09 6.26 -6.23
CA ALA A 24 -6.90 7.20 -7.33
C ALA A 24 -7.18 8.65 -6.89
N SER A 25 -7.26 8.90 -5.58
CA SER A 25 -7.57 10.23 -5.07
C SER A 25 -6.41 11.17 -5.36
N ASP A 26 -6.68 12.19 -6.19
CA ASP A 26 -5.71 13.25 -6.45
C ASP A 26 -5.74 14.27 -5.31
N GLY A 27 -4.56 14.70 -4.87
CA GLY A 27 -4.40 15.72 -3.85
C GLY A 27 -3.01 16.34 -3.91
N GLU A 28 -2.95 17.66 -4.02
CA GLU A 28 -1.68 18.38 -4.00
C GLU A 28 -1.17 18.54 -2.56
N TRP A 29 0.11 18.24 -2.34
CA TRP A 29 0.76 18.52 -1.05
C TRP A 29 1.06 20.02 -0.93
N ILE A 30 0.21 20.73 -0.21
CA ILE A 30 0.37 22.17 0.08
C ILE A 30 1.28 22.41 1.30
N GLY A 31 1.72 21.35 1.98
CA GLY A 31 2.55 21.44 3.18
C GLY A 31 4.04 21.66 2.92
N GLN A 32 4.85 21.59 3.98
CA GLN A 32 6.30 21.78 3.88
C GLN A 32 6.94 20.70 3.02
N ARG A 33 7.67 21.11 1.97
CA ARG A 33 8.35 20.19 1.04
C ARG A 33 9.43 19.34 1.70
N GLU A 34 10.04 19.84 2.77
CA GLU A 34 11.13 19.13 3.46
C GLU A 34 10.66 17.85 4.14
N ILE A 35 9.46 17.85 4.73
CA ILE A 35 8.89 16.64 5.37
C ILE A 35 8.62 15.56 4.32
N LEU A 36 8.08 15.95 3.15
CA LEU A 36 7.90 15.05 2.02
C LEU A 36 9.23 14.47 1.55
N LYS A 37 10.28 15.29 1.46
CA LYS A 37 11.63 14.85 1.10
C LYS A 37 12.19 13.85 2.11
N GLN A 38 12.02 14.08 3.41
CA GLN A 38 12.44 13.14 4.45
C GLN A 38 11.70 11.80 4.32
N LEU A 39 10.39 11.83 4.11
CA LEU A 39 9.61 10.61 3.89
C LEU A 39 10.08 9.84 2.65
N LEU A 40 10.33 10.54 1.54
CA LEU A 40 10.84 9.93 0.31
C LEU A 40 12.21 9.27 0.50
N ALA A 41 13.08 9.88 1.32
CA ALA A 41 14.40 9.35 1.63
C ALA A 41 14.35 8.01 2.39
N CYS A 42 13.29 7.73 3.15
CA CYS A 42 13.10 6.44 3.83
C CYS A 42 13.08 5.26 2.86
N TRP A 43 12.68 5.48 1.60
CA TRP A 43 12.60 4.46 0.57
C TRP A 43 13.67 4.60 -0.51
N LEU A 44 14.76 5.33 -0.23
CA LEU A 44 15.93 5.39 -1.10
C LEU A 44 16.79 4.15 -0.86
N VAL A 45 17.05 3.40 -1.92
CA VAL A 45 17.84 2.15 -1.94
C VAL A 45 19.04 2.41 -2.86
N VAL A 46 20.27 2.27 -2.37
CA VAL A 46 21.49 2.58 -3.13
C VAL A 46 22.11 1.32 -3.69
N ASP A 47 22.28 0.28 -2.87
CA ASP A 47 22.68 -1.06 -3.30
C ASP A 47 21.44 -1.95 -3.47
N ARG A 48 21.49 -2.91 -4.41
CA ARG A 48 20.37 -3.84 -4.65
C ARG A 48 20.06 -4.74 -3.45
N ARG A 49 20.99 -4.88 -2.50
CA ARG A 49 20.82 -5.65 -1.26
C ARG A 49 20.17 -4.84 -0.14
N ASP A 50 20.07 -3.52 -0.29
CA ASP A 50 19.48 -2.68 0.75
C ASP A 50 17.96 -2.85 0.77
N LEU A 51 17.42 -2.99 1.98
CA LEU A 51 15.97 -2.95 2.20
C LEU A 51 15.57 -1.50 2.48
N PRO A 52 14.47 -1.01 1.89
CA PRO A 52 13.94 0.30 2.23
C PRO A 52 13.41 0.31 3.67
N LEU A 53 13.33 1.49 4.28
CA LEU A 53 12.75 1.66 5.61
C LEU A 53 11.21 1.57 5.56
N SER A 54 10.61 1.25 6.71
CA SER A 54 9.15 1.30 6.94
C SER A 54 8.81 2.55 7.77
N PRO A 55 8.59 3.72 7.15
CA PRO A 55 8.42 4.96 7.89
C PRO A 55 7.12 4.97 8.70
N ARG A 56 7.16 5.57 9.89
CA ARG A 56 5.99 5.85 10.73
C ARG A 56 5.77 7.35 10.83
N ILE A 57 4.60 7.83 10.40
CA ILE A 57 4.25 9.25 10.46
C ILE A 57 3.39 9.49 11.71
N VAL A 58 3.87 10.31 12.63
CA VAL A 58 3.20 10.64 13.89
C VAL A 58 2.92 12.13 14.00
N GLY A 59 1.91 12.49 14.80
CA GLY A 59 1.55 13.89 15.04
C GLY A 59 0.06 14.06 15.28
N MET A 60 -0.35 15.28 15.66
CA MET A 60 -1.74 15.60 15.99
C MET A 60 -2.74 15.19 14.89
N PRO A 61 -3.98 14.84 15.23
CA PRO A 61 -5.04 14.61 14.24
C PRO A 61 -5.20 15.83 13.30
N GLY A 62 -5.56 15.58 12.04
CA GLY A 62 -5.88 16.65 11.08
C GLY A 62 -4.68 17.36 10.41
N ILE A 63 -3.44 17.08 10.78
CA ILE A 63 -2.25 17.76 10.19
C ILE A 63 -1.85 17.26 8.78
N GLY A 64 -2.67 16.44 8.13
CA GLY A 64 -2.39 15.94 6.77
C GLY A 64 -1.43 14.74 6.69
N LYS A 65 -1.32 13.91 7.73
CA LYS A 65 -0.45 12.71 7.72
C LYS A 65 -0.75 11.74 6.57
N THR A 66 -2.04 11.45 6.36
CA THR A 66 -2.49 10.59 5.26
C THR A 66 -2.17 11.23 3.91
N THR A 67 -2.48 12.52 3.77
CA THR A 67 -2.19 13.31 2.57
C THR A 67 -0.70 13.34 2.23
N LEU A 68 0.18 13.43 3.24
CA LEU A 68 1.63 13.34 3.05
C LEU A 68 2.05 11.98 2.45
N GLY A 69 1.49 10.88 2.96
CA GLY A 69 1.71 9.54 2.41
C GLY A 69 1.19 9.39 0.98
N MET A 70 0.00 9.93 0.70
CA MET A 70 -0.60 9.96 -0.64
C MET A 70 0.29 10.71 -1.63
N ALA A 71 0.74 11.91 -1.26
CA ALA A 71 1.63 12.72 -2.07
C ALA A 71 2.97 12.02 -2.34
N ALA A 72 3.53 11.33 -1.34
CA ALA A 72 4.75 10.57 -1.53
C ALA A 72 4.57 9.41 -2.52
N ALA A 73 3.43 8.70 -2.48
CA ALA A 73 3.12 7.67 -3.47
C ALA A 73 2.97 8.25 -4.88
N GLN A 74 2.34 9.42 -5.02
CA GLN A 74 2.20 10.12 -6.30
C GLN A 74 3.58 10.53 -6.87
N VAL A 75 4.47 11.11 -6.05
CA VAL A 75 5.83 11.48 -6.48
C VAL A 75 6.63 10.24 -6.90
N ARG A 76 6.49 9.13 -6.17
CA ARG A 76 7.14 7.84 -6.49
C ARG A 76 6.49 7.11 -7.67
N LYS A 77 5.34 7.59 -8.16
CA LYS A 77 4.54 6.96 -9.22
C LYS A 77 4.20 5.50 -8.91
N GLN A 78 3.93 5.20 -7.64
CA GLN A 78 3.60 3.86 -7.17
C GLN A 78 2.11 3.74 -6.80
N PRO A 79 1.49 2.57 -6.98
CA PRO A 79 0.13 2.32 -6.51
C PRO A 79 0.00 2.58 -5.00
N LEU A 80 -1.10 3.19 -4.59
CA LEU A 80 -1.39 3.48 -3.19
C LEU A 80 -2.57 2.64 -2.71
N TYR A 81 -2.41 2.01 -1.56
CA TYR A 81 -3.49 1.32 -0.86
C TYR A 81 -3.57 1.84 0.56
N ILE A 82 -4.77 2.20 1.00
CA ILE A 82 -5.01 2.74 2.33
C ILE A 82 -5.93 1.76 3.05
N HIS A 83 -5.46 1.22 4.17
CA HIS A 83 -6.26 0.41 5.07
C HIS A 83 -6.48 1.21 6.37
N GLN A 84 -7.74 1.40 6.75
CA GLN A 84 -8.09 2.08 7.99
C GLN A 84 -8.17 1.06 9.13
N CYS A 85 -7.11 0.96 9.92
CA CYS A 85 -7.10 0.06 11.06
C CYS A 85 -7.98 0.59 12.21
N THR A 86 -8.72 -0.31 12.84
CA THR A 86 -9.42 -0.09 14.11
C THR A 86 -8.88 -1.08 15.17
N ALA A 87 -9.40 -1.01 16.40
CA ALA A 87 -9.05 -1.98 17.44
C ALA A 87 -9.53 -3.41 17.10
N ASP A 88 -10.51 -3.53 16.22
CA ASP A 88 -11.08 -4.80 15.78
C ASP A 88 -10.38 -5.36 14.54
N THR A 89 -9.45 -4.62 13.92
CA THR A 89 -8.68 -5.12 12.76
C THR A 89 -7.87 -6.35 13.15
N ARG A 90 -8.08 -7.44 12.42
CA ARG A 90 -7.41 -8.72 12.63
C ARG A 90 -6.45 -9.03 11.48
N PRO A 91 -5.48 -9.93 11.67
CA PRO A 91 -4.54 -10.31 10.60
C PRO A 91 -5.23 -10.79 9.32
N GLU A 92 -6.37 -11.48 9.43
CA GLU A 92 -7.17 -11.96 8.29
C GLU A 92 -7.76 -10.82 7.44
N ASP A 93 -7.89 -9.59 7.98
CA ASP A 93 -8.32 -8.44 7.19
C ASP A 93 -7.22 -7.92 6.24
N LEU A 94 -5.96 -8.34 6.45
CA LEU A 94 -4.79 -7.92 5.68
C LEU A 94 -4.15 -9.04 4.86
N LEU A 95 -4.48 -10.30 5.16
CA LEU A 95 -3.82 -11.47 4.60
C LEU A 95 -4.85 -12.46 4.03
N ILE A 96 -4.59 -12.94 2.82
CA ILE A 96 -5.28 -14.09 2.25
C ILE A 96 -4.52 -15.34 2.66
N THR A 97 -5.16 -16.23 3.41
CA THR A 97 -4.58 -17.52 3.82
C THR A 97 -5.33 -18.63 3.09
N PRO A 98 -4.66 -19.43 2.24
CA PRO A 98 -5.31 -20.55 1.57
C PRO A 98 -5.67 -21.64 2.58
N VAL A 99 -6.86 -22.21 2.46
CA VAL A 99 -7.29 -23.34 3.30
C VAL A 99 -7.52 -24.55 2.41
N LEU A 100 -7.05 -25.73 2.82
CA LEU A 100 -7.27 -26.98 2.09
C LEU A 100 -8.59 -27.62 2.51
N ALA A 101 -9.48 -27.85 1.54
CA ALA A 101 -10.68 -28.67 1.75
C ALA A 101 -10.31 -30.16 1.89
N GLU A 102 -11.23 -30.99 2.39
CA GLU A 102 -11.06 -32.45 2.50
C GLU A 102 -10.71 -33.13 1.15
N SER A 103 -11.06 -32.48 0.03
CA SER A 103 -10.72 -32.92 -1.32
C SER A 103 -9.28 -32.59 -1.76
N GLY A 104 -8.48 -31.94 -0.90
CA GLY A 104 -7.10 -31.53 -1.19
C GLY A 104 -6.98 -30.29 -2.10
N LYS A 105 -8.08 -29.57 -2.35
CA LYS A 105 -8.11 -28.33 -3.13
C LYS A 105 -8.12 -27.10 -2.22
N ILE A 106 -7.51 -26.00 -2.69
CA ILE A 106 -7.62 -24.70 -2.03
C ILE A 106 -9.05 -24.20 -2.18
N VAL A 107 -9.60 -23.67 -1.08
CA VAL A 107 -10.90 -23.00 -1.01
C VAL A 107 -10.76 -21.62 -0.38
#